data_AF-A0A946ADZ8-F1
#
_entry.id   AF-A0A946ADZ8-F1
#
_cell.length_a   1.000
_cell.length_b   1.000
_cell.length_c   1.000
_cell.angle_alpha   90.00
_cell.angle_beta   90.00
_cell.angle_gamma   90.00
#
_symmetry.space_group_name_H-M   'P 1'
#
loop_
_entity.id
_entity.type
_entity.pdbx_description
1 polymer ?
#
loop_
_entity_poly.entity_id
_entity_poly.type
_entity_poly.pdbx_seq_one_letter_code
_entity_poly.pdbx_strand_id
1 'polypeptide(L)'
;ARSTTAPDASSDHKTNLLAAVRKAPTPMLGALVEGILFVALFVQLPIYGVRSGLIEGDAISLLSALVIGGTIAPIGIGWLADHVNRRLLLLACGATCFVAILLLPFVLHSTVLTWALLMVWGGAGTGFYTVGLVRLGQLFGPSQLSAATAAFVMTTHIGSIIGPVIAGIGMDLWNPNGFIAAMAASALAFLVFGTWRYLTAPDPARRIEKQA
;
A
#
# COMPACT_ATOMS: atom_id res chain seq x y z
N ALA A 1 29.40 -16.30 41.93
CA ALA A 1 28.82 -15.13 41.23
C ALA A 1 29.17 -15.24 39.76
N ARG A 2 28.23 -15.64 38.88
CA ARG A 2 28.43 -15.61 37.42
C ARG A 2 28.09 -14.20 36.97
N SER A 3 29.10 -13.44 36.57
CA SER A 3 28.91 -12.16 35.89
C SER A 3 28.22 -12.44 34.55
N THR A 4 26.92 -12.20 34.49
CA THR A 4 26.19 -12.01 33.25
C THR A 4 26.74 -10.76 32.57
N THR A 5 27.75 -10.93 31.73
CA THR A 5 28.12 -9.91 30.75
C THR A 5 26.93 -9.75 29.82
N ALA A 6 26.23 -8.63 29.96
CA ALA A 6 25.22 -8.18 29.01
C ALA A 6 25.82 -8.25 27.59
N PRO A 7 25.05 -8.62 26.56
CA PRO A 7 25.53 -8.53 25.19
C PRO A 7 25.96 -7.08 24.93
N ASP A 8 27.20 -6.87 24.51
CA ASP A 8 27.73 -5.58 24.12
C ASP A 8 26.81 -4.93 23.09
N ALA A 9 26.04 -3.93 23.54
CA ALA A 9 25.17 -3.09 22.72
C ALA A 9 25.99 -2.00 22.02
N SER A 10 27.11 -2.37 21.41
CA SER A 10 28.05 -1.44 20.77
C SER A 10 28.80 -2.12 19.62
N SER A 11 28.08 -2.50 18.55
CA SER A 11 28.68 -2.51 17.23
C SER A 11 27.75 -1.84 16.22
N ASP A 12 28.33 -0.82 15.60
CA ASP A 12 27.75 0.15 14.68
C ASP A 12 27.10 -0.51 13.46
N HIS A 13 25.77 -0.42 13.37
CA HIS A 13 25.08 -0.52 12.09
C HIS A 13 23.82 0.33 12.11
N LYS A 14 24.04 1.65 12.17
CA LYS A 14 23.00 2.61 11.79
C LYS A 14 22.70 2.40 10.30
N THR A 15 21.82 1.45 9.97
CA THR A 15 21.11 1.50 8.69
C THR A 15 20.36 2.82 8.69
N ASN A 16 20.97 3.82 8.08
CA ASN A 16 20.36 5.13 7.90
C ASN A 16 19.03 4.89 7.19
N LEU A 17 17.94 5.48 7.68
CA LEU A 17 16.59 5.28 7.11
C LEU A 17 16.61 5.53 5.60
N LEU A 18 17.41 6.51 5.16
CA LEU A 18 17.63 6.84 3.77
C LEU A 18 18.29 5.69 2.96
N ALA A 19 19.21 4.96 3.59
CA ALA A 19 19.85 3.79 2.98
C ALA A 19 18.85 2.62 2.82
N ALA A 20 17.94 2.44 3.77
CA ALA A 20 16.87 1.45 3.65
C ALA A 20 15.94 1.78 2.47
N VAL A 21 15.57 3.06 2.32
CA VAL A 21 14.75 3.53 1.19
C VAL A 21 15.43 3.24 -0.16
N ARG A 22 16.73 3.54 -0.26
CA ARG A 22 17.51 3.29 -1.48
C ARG A 22 17.68 1.80 -1.81
N LYS A 23 17.78 0.94 -0.80
CA LYS A 23 17.98 -0.52 -0.99
C LYS A 23 16.68 -1.22 -1.38
N ALA A 24 15.53 -0.73 -0.93
CA ALA A 24 14.21 -1.32 -1.19
C ALA A 24 13.23 -0.33 -1.86
N PRO A 25 13.53 0.19 -3.06
CA PRO A 25 12.73 1.26 -3.66
C PRO A 25 11.29 0.82 -4.02
N THR A 26 11.09 -0.43 -4.46
CA THR A 26 9.74 -0.92 -4.82
C THR A 26 8.82 -1.08 -3.59
N PRO A 27 9.23 -1.75 -2.49
CA PRO A 27 8.43 -1.77 -1.27
C PRO A 27 8.17 -0.37 -0.72
N MET A 28 9.16 0.52 -0.73
CA MET A 28 9.03 1.88 -0.18
C MET A 28 8.06 2.73 -0.97
N LEU A 29 8.11 2.68 -2.30
CA LEU A 29 7.10 3.34 -3.13
C LEU A 29 5.71 2.73 -2.91
N GLY A 30 5.62 1.40 -2.73
CA GLY A 30 4.39 0.73 -2.36
C GLY A 30 3.80 1.26 -1.05
N ALA A 31 4.64 1.44 -0.02
CA ALA A 31 4.26 2.04 1.26
C ALA A 31 3.75 3.48 1.09
N LEU A 32 4.46 4.29 0.29
CA LEU A 32 4.06 5.67 0.02
C LEU A 32 2.69 5.73 -0.65
N VAL A 33 2.47 4.93 -1.70
CA VAL A 33 1.19 4.89 -2.42
C VAL A 33 0.08 4.31 -1.56
N GLU A 34 0.35 3.29 -0.76
CA GLU A 34 -0.61 2.76 0.21
C GLU A 34 -1.06 3.85 1.18
N GLY A 35 -0.13 4.59 1.78
CA GLY A 35 -0.45 5.71 2.65
C GLY A 35 -1.31 6.78 1.96
N ILE A 36 -0.95 7.15 0.72
CA ILE A 36 -1.71 8.11 -0.10
C ILE A 36 -3.15 7.66 -0.30
N LEU A 37 -3.35 6.41 -0.70
CA LEU A 37 -4.67 5.87 -1.00
C LEU A 37 -5.49 5.69 0.27
N PHE A 38 -4.89 5.16 1.34
CA PHE A 38 -5.60 4.72 2.54
C PHE A 38 -6.30 5.88 3.24
N VAL A 39 -5.57 6.92 3.66
CA VAL A 39 -6.20 8.02 4.43
C VAL A 39 -7.09 8.89 3.53
N ALA A 40 -6.73 9.07 2.26
CA ALA A 40 -7.59 9.79 1.31
C ALA A 40 -8.95 9.11 1.15
N LEU A 41 -9.02 7.77 1.11
CA LEU A 41 -10.28 7.05 1.08
C LEU A 41 -11.14 7.33 2.32
N PHE A 42 -10.58 7.26 3.53
CA PHE A 42 -11.35 7.48 4.75
C PHE A 42 -11.97 8.87 4.85
N VAL A 43 -11.23 9.89 4.39
CA VAL A 43 -11.69 11.29 4.45
C VAL A 43 -12.61 11.60 3.28
N GLN A 44 -12.23 11.18 2.07
CA GLN A 44 -12.79 11.72 0.83
C GLN A 44 -13.84 10.82 0.17
N LEU A 45 -13.88 9.52 0.48
CA LEU A 45 -14.83 8.60 -0.15
C LEU A 45 -16.30 8.93 0.17
N PRO A 46 -16.69 9.26 1.43
CA PRO A 46 -18.07 9.68 1.70
C PRO A 46 -18.40 11.00 1.00
N ILE A 47 -17.45 11.95 0.99
CA ILE A 47 -17.62 13.25 0.32
C ILE A 47 -17.82 13.04 -1.18
N TYR A 48 -17.04 12.15 -1.79
CA TYR A 48 -17.20 11.74 -3.19
C TYR A 48 -18.58 11.13 -3.44
N GLY A 49 -19.05 10.24 -2.55
CA GLY A 49 -20.38 9.63 -2.62
C GLY A 49 -21.51 10.66 -2.60
N VAL A 50 -21.51 11.56 -1.61
CA VAL A 50 -22.52 12.63 -1.47
C VAL A 50 -22.51 13.56 -2.70
N ARG A 51 -21.33 14.01 -3.12
CA ARG A 51 -21.20 14.89 -4.31
C ARG A 51 -21.58 14.20 -5.62
N SER A 52 -21.58 12.87 -5.65
CA SER A 52 -22.01 12.07 -6.79
C SER A 52 -23.50 11.70 -6.74
N GLY A 53 -24.26 12.20 -5.75
CA GLY A 53 -25.72 12.02 -5.66
C GLY A 53 -26.19 10.92 -4.70
N LEU A 54 -25.29 10.30 -3.93
CA LEU A 54 -25.71 9.39 -2.86
C LEU A 54 -26.30 10.17 -1.68
N ILE A 55 -27.25 9.56 -0.99
CA ILE A 55 -27.68 10.03 0.32
C ILE A 55 -26.54 9.86 1.34
N GLU A 56 -26.50 10.70 2.36
CA GLU A 56 -25.41 10.74 3.34
C GLU A 56 -25.18 9.38 4.04
N GLY A 57 -26.25 8.70 4.43
CA GLY A 57 -26.17 7.37 5.05
C GLY A 57 -25.49 6.32 4.16
N ASP A 58 -25.84 6.29 2.87
CA ASP A 58 -25.23 5.37 1.91
C ASP A 58 -23.77 5.70 1.65
N ALA A 59 -23.43 6.99 1.57
CA ALA A 59 -22.07 7.46 1.37
C ALA A 59 -21.16 7.10 2.56
N ILE A 60 -21.65 7.19 3.79
CA ILE A 60 -20.92 6.74 5.00
C ILE A 60 -20.75 5.21 4.99
N SER A 61 -21.76 4.47 4.54
CA SER A 61 -21.72 3.00 4.48
C SER A 61 -20.60 2.44 3.60
N LEU A 62 -20.13 3.23 2.62
CA LEU A 62 -19.00 2.88 1.75
C LEU A 62 -17.73 2.57 2.56
N LEU A 63 -17.51 3.28 3.66
CA LEU A 63 -16.36 3.04 4.54
C LEU A 63 -16.45 1.67 5.22
N SER A 64 -17.65 1.21 5.54
CA SER A 64 -17.84 -0.13 6.12
C SER A 64 -17.37 -1.21 5.17
N ALA A 65 -17.75 -1.13 3.88
CA ALA A 65 -17.29 -2.06 2.86
C ALA A 65 -15.76 -2.06 2.73
N LEU A 66 -15.16 -0.86 2.69
CA LEU A 66 -13.71 -0.69 2.61
C LEU A 66 -12.99 -1.36 3.81
N VAL A 67 -13.47 -1.11 5.03
CA VAL A 67 -12.90 -1.67 6.27
C VAL A 67 -13.03 -3.19 6.31
N ILE A 68 -14.18 -3.74 5.94
CA ILE A 68 -14.40 -5.20 5.92
C ILE A 68 -13.40 -5.85 4.96
N GLY A 69 -13.27 -5.32 3.74
CA GLY A 69 -12.30 -5.81 2.77
C GLY A 69 -10.86 -5.72 3.26
N GLY A 70 -10.48 -4.56 3.80
CA GLY A 70 -9.15 -4.31 4.35
C GLY A 70 -8.81 -5.16 5.57
N THR A 71 -9.80 -5.65 6.31
CA THR A 71 -9.61 -6.49 7.51
C THR A 71 -9.49 -7.97 7.17
N ILE A 72 -10.28 -8.47 6.21
CA ILE A 72 -10.32 -9.90 5.87
C ILE A 72 -9.17 -10.26 4.91
N ALA A 73 -8.92 -9.42 3.91
CA ALA A 73 -7.97 -9.73 2.84
C ALA A 73 -6.52 -9.96 3.29
N PRO A 74 -5.95 -9.27 4.31
CA PRO A 74 -4.58 -9.50 4.75
C PRO A 74 -4.27 -10.95 5.10
N ILE A 75 -5.23 -11.71 5.62
CA ILE A 75 -5.05 -13.13 5.95
C ILE A 75 -4.78 -13.92 4.67
N GLY A 76 -5.63 -13.75 3.65
CA GLY A 76 -5.48 -14.42 2.36
C GLY A 76 -4.26 -13.93 1.57
N ILE A 77 -3.99 -12.62 1.59
CA ILE A 77 -2.85 -12.03 0.88
C ILE A 77 -1.54 -12.46 1.54
N GLY A 78 -1.47 -12.53 2.87
CA GLY A 78 -0.31 -13.02 3.60
C GLY A 78 0.01 -14.46 3.23
N TRP A 79 -1.00 -15.34 3.29
CA TRP A 79 -0.85 -16.72 2.82
C TRP A 79 -0.39 -16.78 1.36
N LEU A 80 -1.02 -16.00 0.47
CA LEU A 80 -0.64 -16.00 -0.95
C LEU A 80 0.80 -15.51 -1.16
N ALA A 81 1.23 -14.51 -0.39
CA ALA A 81 2.60 -13.98 -0.41
C ALA A 81 3.65 -15.03 -0.06
N ASP A 82 3.30 -16.09 0.66
CA ASP A 82 4.22 -17.19 0.96
C ASP A 82 4.35 -18.19 -0.20
N HIS A 83 3.34 -18.27 -1.07
CA HIS A 83 3.25 -19.30 -2.12
C HIS A 83 3.52 -18.78 -3.53
N VAL A 84 3.47 -17.46 -3.77
CA VAL A 84 3.66 -16.87 -5.10
C VAL A 84 4.84 -15.89 -5.17
N ASN A 85 5.17 -15.43 -6.37
CA ASN A 85 6.16 -14.38 -6.54
C ASN A 85 5.66 -13.06 -5.92
N ARG A 86 6.28 -12.66 -4.82
CA ARG A 86 5.92 -11.47 -4.03
C ARG A 86 6.03 -10.17 -4.81
N ARG A 87 6.92 -10.09 -5.81
CA ARG A 87 7.02 -8.92 -6.69
C ARG A 87 5.78 -8.80 -7.57
N LEU A 88 5.35 -9.91 -8.17
CA LEU A 88 4.13 -9.97 -8.98
C LEU A 88 2.88 -9.77 -8.13
N LEU A 89 2.85 -10.32 -6.92
CA LEU A 89 1.73 -10.11 -6.00
C LEU A 89 1.57 -8.64 -5.62
N LEU A 90 2.68 -7.94 -5.33
CA LEU A 90 2.63 -6.49 -5.04
C LEU A 90 2.13 -5.68 -6.26
N LEU A 91 2.56 -6.05 -7.48
CA LEU A 91 2.04 -5.44 -8.71
C LEU A 91 0.55 -5.76 -8.92
N ALA A 92 0.11 -6.98 -8.61
CA ALA A 92 -1.28 -7.38 -8.69
C ALA A 92 -2.14 -6.57 -7.71
N CYS A 93 -1.70 -6.34 -6.47
CA CYS A 93 -2.36 -5.44 -5.52
C CYS A 93 -2.51 -4.03 -6.12
N GLY A 94 -1.43 -3.47 -6.69
CA GLY A 94 -1.50 -2.17 -7.34
C GLY A 94 -2.43 -2.11 -8.55
N ALA A 95 -2.46 -3.18 -9.36
CA ALA A 95 -3.33 -3.27 -10.54
C ALA A 95 -4.80 -3.36 -10.12
N THR A 96 -5.09 -4.19 -9.12
CA THR A 96 -6.43 -4.32 -8.54
C THR A 96 -6.91 -2.99 -7.96
N CYS A 97 -6.07 -2.27 -7.20
CA CYS A 97 -6.41 -0.94 -6.72
C CYS A 97 -6.69 0.03 -7.87
N PHE A 98 -5.81 0.09 -8.88
CA PHE A 98 -5.97 0.97 -10.03
C PHE A 98 -7.29 0.72 -10.78
N VAL A 99 -7.59 -0.55 -11.07
CA VAL A 99 -8.84 -0.94 -11.73
C VAL A 99 -10.04 -0.61 -10.85
N ALA A 100 -9.98 -0.89 -9.54
CA ALA A 100 -11.07 -0.56 -8.62
C ALA A 100 -11.34 0.94 -8.54
N ILE A 101 -10.29 1.77 -8.52
CA ILE A 101 -10.41 3.24 -8.57
C ILE A 101 -11.17 3.67 -9.83
N LEU A 102 -10.76 3.17 -11.00
CA LEU A 102 -11.35 3.57 -12.27
C LEU A 102 -12.80 3.07 -12.44
N LEU A 103 -13.14 1.94 -11.84
CA LEU A 103 -14.49 1.37 -11.93
C LEU A 103 -15.48 2.04 -10.98
N LEU A 104 -15.02 2.68 -9.91
CA LEU A 104 -15.89 3.25 -8.87
C LEU A 104 -16.97 4.19 -9.42
N PRO A 105 -16.70 5.16 -10.32
CA PRO A 105 -17.72 6.06 -10.86
C PRO A 105 -18.87 5.33 -11.58
N PHE A 106 -18.57 4.20 -12.22
CA PHE A 106 -19.53 3.46 -13.05
C PHE A 106 -20.45 2.58 -12.21
N VAL A 107 -19.98 2.12 -11.04
CA VAL A 107 -20.76 1.21 -10.18
C VAL A 107 -21.43 1.92 -9.02
N LEU A 108 -21.11 3.19 -8.77
CA LEU A 108 -21.46 3.93 -7.54
C LEU A 108 -22.95 3.90 -7.16
N HIS A 109 -23.84 3.86 -8.17
CA HIS A 109 -25.29 3.84 -7.97
C HIS A 109 -25.87 2.44 -7.72
N SER A 110 -25.03 1.40 -7.78
CA SER A 110 -25.38 0.04 -7.37
C SER A 110 -24.69 -0.27 -6.04
N THR A 111 -25.47 -0.35 -4.96
CA THR A 111 -24.95 -0.63 -3.61
C THR A 111 -24.12 -1.91 -3.58
N VAL A 112 -24.64 -2.99 -4.16
CA VAL A 112 -23.97 -4.31 -4.15
C VAL A 112 -22.64 -4.27 -4.90
N LEU A 113 -22.62 -3.69 -6.11
CA LEU A 113 -21.39 -3.61 -6.90
C LEU A 113 -20.37 -2.68 -6.27
N THR A 114 -20.81 -1.54 -5.73
CA THR A 114 -19.94 -0.58 -5.03
C THR A 114 -19.31 -1.22 -3.79
N TRP A 115 -20.10 -1.93 -2.98
CA TRP A 115 -19.59 -2.62 -1.80
C TRP A 115 -18.58 -3.71 -2.17
N ALA A 116 -18.89 -4.55 -3.16
CA ALA A 116 -17.96 -5.57 -3.63
C ALA A 116 -16.64 -4.95 -4.13
N LEU A 117 -16.73 -3.87 -4.91
CA LEU A 117 -15.57 -3.16 -5.44
C LEU A 117 -14.72 -2.53 -4.32
N LEU A 118 -15.35 -1.90 -3.33
CA LEU A 118 -14.67 -1.29 -2.19
C LEU A 118 -14.05 -2.32 -1.25
N MET A 119 -14.66 -3.49 -1.09
CA MET A 119 -14.04 -4.59 -0.37
C MET A 119 -12.77 -5.07 -1.08
N VAL A 120 -12.83 -5.22 -2.41
CA VAL A 120 -11.65 -5.58 -3.22
C VAL A 120 -10.58 -4.50 -3.14
N TRP A 121 -10.96 -3.22 -3.22
CA TRP A 121 -10.02 -2.11 -3.09
C TRP A 121 -9.40 -2.06 -1.69
N GLY A 122 -10.21 -2.12 -0.63
CA GLY A 122 -9.72 -2.12 0.76
C GLY A 122 -8.73 -3.26 1.00
N GLY A 123 -9.03 -4.45 0.48
CA GLY A 123 -8.15 -5.61 0.60
C GLY A 123 -6.86 -5.50 -0.22
N ALA A 124 -6.94 -5.05 -1.47
CA ALA A 124 -5.76 -4.81 -2.29
C ALA A 124 -4.88 -3.68 -1.74
N GLY A 125 -5.50 -2.66 -1.13
CA GLY A 125 -4.85 -1.55 -0.45
C GLY A 125 -3.99 -2.03 0.71
N THR A 126 -4.56 -2.82 1.62
CA THR A 126 -3.79 -3.41 2.73
C THR A 126 -2.75 -4.43 2.26
N GLY A 127 -2.95 -5.03 1.08
CA GLY A 127 -1.98 -5.88 0.41
C GLY A 127 -0.63 -5.20 0.12
N PHE A 128 -0.61 -3.90 -0.17
CA PHE A 128 0.64 -3.15 -0.31
C PHE A 128 1.47 -3.20 0.98
N TYR A 129 0.81 -3.01 2.12
CA TYR A 129 1.46 -3.02 3.43
C TYR A 129 1.95 -4.43 3.78
N THR A 130 1.09 -5.44 3.69
CA THR A 130 1.41 -6.84 4.01
C THR A 130 2.55 -7.37 3.12
N VAL A 131 2.42 -7.27 1.79
CA VAL A 131 3.42 -7.78 0.86
C VAL A 131 4.69 -6.93 0.93
N GLY A 132 4.57 -5.62 1.16
CA GLY A 132 5.71 -4.71 1.37
C GLY A 132 6.57 -5.13 2.56
N LEU A 133 5.98 -5.46 3.70
CA LEU A 133 6.69 -5.96 4.87
C LEU A 133 7.34 -7.33 4.64
N VAL A 134 6.66 -8.26 3.96
CA VAL A 134 7.26 -9.54 3.56
C VAL A 134 8.50 -9.32 2.71
N ARG A 135 8.43 -8.38 1.75
CA ARG A 135 9.57 -8.00 0.89
C ARG A 135 10.70 -7.35 1.69
N LEU A 136 10.40 -6.56 2.71
CA LEU A 136 11.39 -5.99 3.62
C LEU A 136 12.14 -7.09 4.39
N GLY A 137 11.40 -8.06 4.94
CA GLY A 137 12.00 -9.23 5.60
C GLY A 137 12.96 -10.02 4.71
N GLN A 138 12.70 -10.07 3.39
CA GLN A 138 13.58 -10.74 2.42
C GLN A 138 14.83 -9.92 2.04
N LEU A 139 14.78 -8.59 2.17
CA LEU A 139 15.85 -7.69 1.70
C LEU A 139 16.83 -7.28 2.80
N PHE A 140 16.42 -7.41 4.06
CA PHE A 140 17.18 -6.97 5.23
C PHE A 140 17.34 -8.11 6.22
N GLY A 141 18.57 -8.31 6.72
CA GLY A 141 18.84 -9.25 7.80
C GLY A 141 18.28 -8.74 9.14
N PRO A 142 18.23 -9.61 10.18
CA PRO A 142 17.60 -9.30 11.47
C PRO A 142 18.09 -7.99 12.12
N SER A 143 19.38 -7.67 11.99
CA SER A 143 19.98 -6.45 12.54
C SER A 143 19.54 -5.16 11.85
N GLN A 144 19.15 -5.22 10.58
CA GLN A 144 18.74 -4.05 9.79
C GLN A 144 17.22 -3.97 9.61
N LEU A 145 16.50 -5.07 9.85
CA LEU A 145 15.06 -5.19 9.57
C LEU A 145 14.23 -4.20 10.39
N SER A 146 14.55 -4.01 11.67
CA SER A 146 13.83 -3.05 12.54
C SER A 146 13.90 -1.62 11.97
N ALA A 147 15.09 -1.16 11.59
CA ALA A 147 15.29 0.16 10.99
C ALA A 147 14.59 0.29 9.62
N ALA A 148 14.62 -0.78 8.81
CA ALA A 148 13.96 -0.79 7.51
C ALA A 148 12.43 -0.74 7.62
N THR A 149 11.85 -1.45 8.60
CA THR A 149 10.43 -1.38 8.93
C THR A 149 10.05 0.01 9.44
N ALA A 150 10.87 0.63 10.29
CA ALA A 150 10.64 2.01 10.72
C ALA A 150 10.63 3.00 9.54
N ALA A 151 11.56 2.86 8.59
CA ALA A 151 11.58 3.66 7.37
C ALA A 151 10.32 3.44 6.50
N PHE A 152 9.86 2.19 6.40
CA PHE A 152 8.64 1.83 5.68
C PHE A 152 7.40 2.51 6.28
N VAL A 153 7.21 2.39 7.60
CA VAL A 153 6.09 2.99 8.32
C VAL A 153 6.13 4.52 8.23
N MET A 154 7.30 5.15 8.39
CA MET A 154 7.45 6.60 8.15
C MET A 154 7.04 6.98 6.73
N THR A 155 7.42 6.18 5.74
CA THR A 155 7.08 6.43 4.33
C THR A 155 5.57 6.33 4.09
N THR A 156 4.91 5.33 4.68
CA THR A 156 3.43 5.24 4.69
C THR A 156 2.81 6.50 5.29
N HIS A 157 3.27 6.95 6.47
CA HIS A 157 2.71 8.15 7.11
C HIS A 157 2.91 9.43 6.30
N ILE A 158 4.06 9.59 5.62
CA ILE A 158 4.26 10.69 4.67
C ILE A 158 3.20 10.63 3.58
N GLY A 159 2.96 9.44 3.02
CA GLY A 159 1.90 9.22 2.04
C GLY A 159 0.51 9.59 2.58
N SER A 160 0.21 9.18 3.80
CA SER A 160 -1.05 9.47 4.49
C SER A 160 -1.32 10.95 4.73
N ILE A 161 -0.28 11.77 4.86
CA ILE A 161 -0.41 13.24 4.95
C ILE A 161 -0.65 13.81 3.55
N ILE A 162 0.07 13.33 2.54
CA ILE A 162 -0.03 13.82 1.15
C ILE A 162 -1.38 13.47 0.53
N GLY A 163 -1.90 12.26 0.79
CA GLY A 163 -3.07 11.69 0.14
C GLY A 163 -4.32 12.58 0.17
N PRO A 164 -4.82 12.97 1.37
CA PRO A 164 -5.98 13.84 1.49
C PRO A 164 -5.77 15.21 0.83
N VAL A 165 -4.53 15.74 0.85
CA VAL A 165 -4.21 17.04 0.23
C VAL A 165 -4.35 16.95 -1.29
N ILE A 166 -3.73 15.95 -1.93
CA ILE A 166 -3.83 15.79 -3.39
C ILE A 166 -5.25 15.42 -3.84
N ALA A 167 -5.96 14.62 -3.03
CA ALA A 167 -7.35 14.27 -3.28
C ALA A 167 -8.27 15.50 -3.17
N GLY A 168 -8.06 16.33 -2.15
CA GLY A 168 -8.78 17.58 -1.93
C GLY A 168 -8.58 18.56 -3.08
N ILE A 169 -7.32 18.87 -3.42
CA ILE A 169 -6.97 19.73 -4.55
C ILE A 169 -7.59 19.18 -5.85
N GLY A 170 -7.52 17.87 -6.07
CA GLY A 170 -8.16 17.24 -7.22
C GLY A 170 -9.66 17.53 -7.28
N MET A 171 -10.37 17.36 -6.17
CA MET A 171 -11.81 17.63 -6.10
C MET A 171 -12.19 19.11 -6.22
N ASP A 172 -11.32 20.02 -5.81
CA ASP A 172 -11.52 21.46 -6.01
C ASP A 172 -11.37 21.84 -7.49
N LEU A 173 -10.45 21.20 -8.21
CA LEU A 173 -10.23 21.42 -9.65
C LEU A 173 -11.28 20.71 -10.52
N TRP A 174 -11.71 19.50 -10.14
CA TRP A 174 -12.69 18.71 -10.88
C TRP A 174 -13.62 17.97 -9.93
N ASN A 175 -14.74 18.59 -9.59
CA ASN A 175 -15.70 18.02 -8.66
C ASN A 175 -16.62 16.97 -9.35
N PRO A 176 -16.82 15.75 -8.80
CA PRO A 176 -16.07 15.09 -7.73
C PRO A 176 -14.91 14.20 -8.25
N ASN A 177 -14.81 14.04 -9.57
CA ASN A 177 -13.95 13.06 -10.24
C ASN A 177 -12.43 13.28 -10.05
N GLY A 178 -12.01 14.45 -9.61
CA GLY A 178 -10.61 14.75 -9.31
C GLY A 178 -10.05 13.90 -8.17
N PHE A 179 -10.90 13.42 -7.24
CA PHE A 179 -10.52 12.38 -6.28
C PHE A 179 -10.07 11.09 -6.99
N ILE A 180 -10.91 10.59 -7.90
CA ILE A 180 -10.65 9.38 -8.68
C ILE A 180 -9.38 9.55 -9.52
N ALA A 181 -9.23 10.70 -10.18
CA ALA A 181 -8.04 11.01 -10.97
C ALA A 181 -6.76 11.02 -10.13
N ALA A 182 -6.77 11.65 -8.94
CA ALA A 182 -5.61 11.72 -8.05
C ALA A 182 -5.20 10.34 -7.52
N MET A 183 -6.18 9.53 -7.11
CA MET A 183 -5.93 8.16 -6.65
C MET A 183 -5.43 7.27 -7.79
N ALA A 184 -6.05 7.36 -8.98
CA ALA A 184 -5.66 6.59 -10.15
C ALA A 184 -4.25 6.94 -10.60
N ALA A 185 -3.88 8.23 -10.61
CA ALA A 185 -2.53 8.68 -10.95
C ALA A 185 -1.49 8.13 -9.97
N SER A 186 -1.81 8.10 -8.67
CA SER A 186 -0.92 7.55 -7.63
C SER A 186 -0.70 6.04 -7.80
N ALA A 187 -1.78 5.28 -8.01
CA ALA A 187 -1.70 3.85 -8.27
C ALA A 187 -0.99 3.54 -9.61
N LEU A 188 -1.23 4.34 -10.66
CA LEU A 188 -0.56 4.21 -11.94
C LEU A 188 0.94 4.49 -11.84
N ALA A 189 1.34 5.51 -11.09
CA ALA A 189 2.75 5.82 -10.84
C ALA A 189 3.47 4.62 -10.20
N PHE A 190 2.83 3.97 -9.23
CA PHE A 190 3.35 2.73 -8.65
C PHE A 190 3.44 1.61 -9.69
N LEU A 191 2.40 1.39 -10.50
CA LEU A 191 2.38 0.33 -11.52
C LEU A 191 3.49 0.51 -12.56
N VAL A 192 3.65 1.73 -13.08
CA VAL A 192 4.69 2.06 -14.06
C VAL A 192 6.07 1.82 -13.46
N PHE A 193 6.35 2.38 -12.28
CA PHE A 193 7.64 2.22 -11.62
C PHE A 193 7.90 0.76 -11.23
N GLY A 194 6.92 0.11 -10.63
CA GLY A 194 7.00 -1.27 -10.17
C GLY A 194 7.24 -2.24 -11.31
N THR A 195 6.53 -2.08 -12.44
CA THR A 195 6.70 -2.89 -13.64
C THR A 195 8.05 -2.65 -14.28
N TRP A 196 8.45 -1.39 -14.45
CA TRP A 196 9.78 -1.05 -14.96
C TRP A 196 10.89 -1.70 -14.13
N ARG A 197 10.79 -1.62 -12.80
CA ARG A 197 11.76 -2.23 -11.89
C ARG A 197 11.70 -3.77 -11.91
N TYR A 198 10.51 -4.35 -12.07
CA TYR A 198 10.34 -5.79 -12.23
C TYR A 198 11.06 -6.32 -13.49
N LEU A 199 10.96 -5.59 -14.61
CA LEU A 199 11.59 -5.94 -15.87
C LEU A 199 13.11 -5.71 -15.89
N THR A 200 13.60 -4.70 -15.16
CA THR A 200 15.02 -4.30 -15.21
C THR A 200 15.87 -4.88 -14.09
N ALA A 201 15.32 -5.17 -12.91
CA ALA A 201 16.11 -5.59 -11.74
C ALA A 201 16.06 -7.10 -11.52
N PRO A 202 17.23 -7.80 -11.47
CA PRO A 202 17.30 -9.22 -11.13
C PRO A 202 16.63 -9.54 -9.79
N ASP A 203 16.07 -10.73 -9.65
CA ASP A 203 15.46 -11.17 -8.39
C ASP A 203 16.53 -11.58 -7.36
N PRO A 204 16.75 -10.85 -6.25
CA PRO A 204 17.74 -11.22 -5.26
C PRO A 204 17.37 -12.53 -4.56
N ALA A 205 16.09 -12.91 -4.50
CA ALA A 205 15.64 -14.18 -3.94
C ALA A 205 16.18 -15.40 -4.73
N ARG A 206 16.27 -15.30 -6.07
CA ARG A 206 16.86 -16.35 -6.92
C ARG A 206 18.37 -16.53 -6.71
N ARG A 207 19.07 -15.57 -6.09
CA ARG A 207 20.51 -15.72 -5.79
C ARG A 207 20.74 -16.58 -4.55
N ILE A 208 19.86 -16.51 -3.55
CA ILE A 208 19.99 -17.28 -2.31
C ILE A 208 19.74 -18.77 -2.56
N GLU A 209 18.73 -19.10 -3.37
CA GLU A 209 18.39 -20.49 -3.75
C GLU A 209 19.43 -21.15 -4.67
N LYS A 210 20.23 -20.37 -5.40
CA LYS A 210 21.37 -20.89 -6.20
C LYS A 210 22.67 -21.03 -5.40
N GLN A 211 22.71 -20.53 -4.17
CA GLN A 211 23.88 -20.55 -3.29
C GLN A 211 23.71 -21.48 -2.09
N ALA A 212 22.52 -22.03 -1.89
CA ALA A 212 22.21 -23.13 -0.97
C ALA A 212 22.25 -24.46 -1.73
#